data_AF-A0AAV6AU99-F1
#
_entry.id   AF-A0AAV6AU99-F1
#
_cell.length_a   1.000
_cell.length_b   1.000
_cell.length_c   1.000
_cell.angle_alpha   90.00
_cell.angle_beta   90.00
_cell.angle_gamma   90.00
#
_symmetry.space_group_name_H-M   'P 1'
#
loop_
_entity.id
_entity.type
_entity.pdbx_description
1 polymer ?
#
loop_
_entity_poly.entity_id
_entity_poly.type
_entity_poly.pdbx_seq_one_letter_code
_entity_poly.pdbx_strand_id
1 'polypeptide(L)'
;MRIALFHLSMAGVVLPWAAFAQITISGVTDKADPPYMDTVTFTIGTQAGYSYNATLNWKPIPTGTPVVVNVPDFYELRVDATNQATSAITNRYVRFIVRSSERGGTEWGLPPHTPFPVIQSSPSEFTGARLRVLTPASFPTGYEIPVVAWVVDDENHAVRANGVLAASGQNSIQLKRGVGSGFLASNQPPGLLNYVPSVGGLATNKPIQLEAGTVWTNVSGVLNGVTTWPAQSRIRVTGHLSVPAGSSLTVGAGTVVLLNAGVNITNNGAVVINGSVEQPVVFTPNSRSQPWGGFFMRTSSGSLNASGTIFIASGADPNGGAGHRPEQCLFLVDNSPTISLTDSAAIYLAGQMGHAYGGGTFTFTRFLLQRATTGGEYTGSQFNVNDSAFIEFPDDTANFVDGDNDALYFVSGSHFFTNTLFGWTKDDGIDSGGSGYGPLTYQSCWFEGTFHEGNSMSGFKNVLTRGTVYFDCGQGIESGYDAPTGRVDSCFFTMNKAGIRHGDNYSTFSMYGGRVLATNNISIYNHRDLFGFNWDNSNNGGWTNSYDRFWPSNNWVSALDTNYPNNMLWNPAADGWRLAAVGGRDRVGIGFGLRPGQ
;
A
#
# COMPACT_ATOMS: atom_id res chain seq x y z
N MET A 1 -16.55 -83.06 62.54
CA MET A 1 -15.14 -82.63 62.56
C MET A 1 -14.68 -82.47 61.11
N ARG A 2 -14.19 -81.27 60.74
CA ARG A 2 -13.61 -80.84 59.43
C ARG A 2 -14.63 -80.72 58.27
N ILE A 3 -15.33 -79.58 58.14
CA ILE A 3 -14.99 -78.33 57.41
C ILE A 3 -14.71 -78.59 55.92
N ALA A 4 -15.72 -78.32 55.08
CA ALA A 4 -15.65 -78.31 53.63
C ALA A 4 -15.25 -76.91 53.15
N LEU A 5 -14.19 -76.82 52.34
CA LEU A 5 -13.77 -75.63 51.62
C LEU A 5 -14.73 -75.37 50.44
N PHE A 6 -15.45 -74.25 50.48
CA PHE A 6 -16.11 -73.69 49.29
C PHE A 6 -15.08 -72.91 48.47
N HIS A 7 -14.85 -73.35 47.23
CA HIS A 7 -14.14 -72.57 46.22
C HIS A 7 -15.07 -71.46 45.72
N LEU A 8 -14.71 -70.20 45.98
CA LEU A 8 -15.37 -69.02 45.41
C LEU A 8 -14.67 -68.68 44.09
N SER A 9 -15.31 -68.99 42.96
CA SER A 9 -14.88 -68.55 41.64
C SER A 9 -15.21 -67.06 41.47
N MET A 10 -14.19 -66.20 41.54
CA MET A 10 -14.29 -64.80 41.13
C MET A 10 -14.42 -64.72 39.60
N ALA A 11 -15.63 -64.48 39.10
CA ALA A 11 -15.84 -64.04 37.73
C ALA A 11 -15.34 -62.59 37.61
N GLY A 12 -14.17 -62.40 37.00
CA GLY A 12 -13.68 -61.08 36.62
C GLY A 12 -14.61 -60.48 35.57
N VAL A 13 -15.37 -59.46 35.93
CA VAL A 13 -16.06 -58.60 34.97
C VAL A 13 -14.99 -57.82 34.22
N VAL A 14 -14.67 -58.26 33.00
CA VAL A 14 -13.91 -57.46 32.04
C VAL A 14 -14.85 -56.35 31.57
N LEU A 15 -14.70 -55.15 32.13
CA LEU A 15 -15.32 -53.95 31.57
C LEU A 15 -14.76 -53.77 30.14
N PRO A 16 -15.61 -53.64 29.10
CA PRO A 16 -15.11 -53.34 27.77
C PRO A 16 -14.41 -51.98 27.82
N TRP A 17 -13.12 -51.95 27.44
CA TRP A 17 -12.47 -50.68 27.13
C TRP A 17 -13.31 -49.98 26.06
N ALA A 18 -13.78 -48.78 26.37
CA ALA A 18 -14.39 -47.91 25.37
C ALA A 18 -13.32 -47.62 24.31
N ALA A 19 -13.39 -48.30 23.18
CA ALA A 19 -12.58 -47.95 22.02
C ALA A 19 -13.07 -46.59 21.52
N PHE A 20 -12.30 -45.54 21.77
CA PHE A 20 -12.54 -44.24 21.14
C PHE A 20 -12.40 -44.41 19.63
N ALA A 21 -13.28 -43.77 18.85
CA ALA A 21 -13.12 -43.75 17.41
C ALA A 21 -11.83 -43.02 17.06
N GLN A 22 -10.97 -43.65 16.27
CA GLN A 22 -9.86 -42.95 15.64
C GLN A 22 -10.43 -42.19 14.43
N ILE A 23 -10.66 -40.88 14.57
CA ILE A 23 -10.97 -40.04 13.40
C ILE A 23 -9.78 -40.12 12.46
N THR A 24 -9.96 -40.82 11.33
CA THR A 24 -8.93 -40.95 10.30
C THR A 24 -9.14 -39.87 9.24
N ILE A 25 -8.11 -39.06 9.02
CA ILE A 25 -8.06 -38.07 7.96
C ILE A 25 -6.81 -38.39 7.15
N SER A 26 -6.97 -38.68 5.87
CA SER A 26 -5.88 -39.01 4.94
C SER A 26 -5.79 -37.95 3.85
N GLY A 27 -4.57 -37.70 3.33
CA GLY A 27 -4.33 -36.76 2.22
C GLY A 27 -4.07 -35.32 2.65
N VAL A 28 -4.25 -34.99 3.93
CA VAL A 28 -3.88 -33.70 4.53
C VAL A 28 -3.21 -33.91 5.88
N THR A 29 -2.20 -33.07 6.16
CA THR A 29 -1.44 -33.04 7.41
C THR A 29 -1.75 -31.74 8.14
N ASP A 30 -1.96 -31.81 9.47
CA ASP A 30 -2.12 -30.60 10.29
C ASP A 30 -0.81 -29.80 10.24
N LYS A 31 -0.93 -28.50 9.93
CA LYS A 31 0.18 -27.55 9.79
C LYS A 31 1.25 -28.00 8.78
N ALA A 32 0.82 -28.53 7.63
CA ALA A 32 1.73 -28.97 6.58
C ALA A 32 2.69 -27.85 6.12
N ASP A 33 4.00 -28.07 6.22
CA ASP A 33 5.05 -27.17 5.75
C ASP A 33 6.05 -27.97 4.90
N PRO A 34 6.28 -27.61 3.61
CA PRO A 34 5.67 -26.47 2.91
C PRO A 34 4.15 -26.63 2.70
N PRO A 35 3.41 -25.52 2.54
CA PRO A 35 2.00 -25.55 2.17
C PRO A 35 1.72 -26.30 0.87
N TYR A 36 0.48 -26.78 0.71
CA TYR A 36 0.03 -27.41 -0.52
C TYR A 36 -0.05 -26.36 -1.64
N MET A 37 0.54 -26.66 -2.80
CA MET A 37 0.52 -25.76 -3.95
C MET A 37 -0.68 -26.09 -4.84
N ASP A 38 -1.51 -25.07 -5.10
CA ASP A 38 -2.71 -25.05 -5.95
C ASP A 38 -3.86 -25.97 -5.55
N THR A 39 -3.60 -27.17 -5.03
CA THR A 39 -4.63 -28.14 -4.66
C THR A 39 -4.17 -29.13 -3.60
N VAL A 40 -5.12 -29.61 -2.79
CA VAL A 40 -4.98 -30.79 -1.92
C VAL A 40 -6.26 -31.60 -1.96
N THR A 41 -6.16 -32.92 -1.81
CA THR A 41 -7.32 -33.81 -1.68
C THR A 41 -7.21 -34.59 -0.39
N PHE A 42 -8.28 -34.60 0.40
CA PHE A 42 -8.33 -35.39 1.63
C PHE A 42 -9.60 -36.24 1.73
N THR A 43 -9.63 -37.18 2.66
CA THR A 43 -10.82 -37.99 2.96
C THR A 43 -10.95 -38.19 4.47
N ILE A 44 -12.17 -38.02 4.97
CA ILE A 44 -12.54 -38.33 6.36
C ILE A 44 -13.10 -39.74 6.39
N GLY A 45 -12.40 -40.66 7.04
CA GLY A 45 -12.84 -42.05 7.18
C GLY A 45 -14.08 -42.15 8.08
N THR A 46 -15.02 -42.99 7.70
CA THR A 46 -16.27 -43.25 8.44
C THR A 46 -16.28 -44.66 9.03
N GLN A 47 -16.77 -44.79 10.26
CA GLN A 47 -16.93 -46.07 10.95
C GLN A 47 -18.41 -46.36 11.24
N ALA A 48 -18.83 -47.61 11.09
CA ALA A 48 -20.18 -48.04 11.47
C ALA A 48 -20.45 -47.78 12.97
N GLY A 49 -21.66 -47.31 13.30
CA GLY A 49 -22.06 -46.95 14.66
C GLY A 49 -21.69 -45.52 15.09
N TYR A 50 -21.15 -44.70 14.18
CA TYR A 50 -20.85 -43.29 14.42
C TYR A 50 -21.57 -42.39 13.42
N SER A 51 -22.00 -41.21 13.88
CA SER A 51 -22.38 -40.08 13.02
C SER A 51 -21.27 -39.03 13.03
N TYR A 52 -21.09 -38.32 11.91
CA TYR A 52 -20.03 -37.33 11.76
C TYR A 52 -20.59 -35.95 11.43
N ASN A 53 -19.98 -34.93 12.02
CA ASN A 53 -20.15 -33.54 11.63
C ASN A 53 -18.78 -33.01 11.22
N ALA A 54 -18.62 -32.66 9.94
CA ALA A 54 -17.36 -32.17 9.40
C ALA A 54 -17.55 -30.81 8.74
N THR A 55 -16.68 -29.86 9.08
CA THR A 55 -16.68 -28.53 8.47
C THR A 55 -15.28 -28.13 8.01
N LEU A 56 -15.24 -27.36 6.92
CA LEU A 56 -14.04 -26.70 6.39
C LEU A 56 -14.31 -25.20 6.37
N ASN A 57 -13.58 -24.41 7.15
CA ASN A 57 -13.88 -22.98 7.39
C ASN A 57 -15.37 -22.78 7.74
N TRP A 58 -15.88 -23.61 8.65
CA TRP A 58 -17.28 -23.63 9.13
C TRP A 58 -18.34 -24.05 8.11
N LYS A 59 -17.97 -24.34 6.85
CA LYS A 59 -18.89 -24.87 5.84
C LYS A 59 -18.96 -26.39 5.93
N PRO A 60 -20.16 -27.01 5.98
CA PRO A 60 -20.29 -28.46 5.99
C PRO A 60 -19.64 -29.12 4.77
N ILE A 61 -18.96 -30.25 4.98
CA ILE A 61 -18.34 -31.06 3.93
C ILE A 61 -18.71 -32.54 4.07
N PRO A 62 -18.70 -33.33 2.97
CA PRO A 62 -19.03 -34.75 3.05
C PRO A 62 -17.95 -35.56 3.80
N THR A 63 -18.37 -36.70 4.34
CA THR A 63 -17.48 -37.71 4.93
C THR A 63 -17.53 -38.99 4.11
N GLY A 64 -16.49 -39.84 4.18
CA GLY A 64 -16.40 -41.08 3.42
C GLY A 64 -16.06 -40.93 1.93
N THR A 65 -16.01 -39.71 1.41
CA THR A 65 -15.66 -39.41 0.01
C THR A 65 -14.49 -38.42 -0.06
N PRO A 66 -13.69 -38.43 -1.14
CA PRO A 66 -12.65 -37.43 -1.36
C PRO A 66 -13.22 -36.00 -1.42
N VAL A 67 -12.54 -35.07 -0.76
CA VAL A 67 -12.78 -33.63 -0.81
C VAL A 67 -11.57 -32.96 -1.44
N VAL A 68 -11.78 -32.28 -2.55
CA VAL A 68 -10.74 -31.50 -3.25
C VAL A 68 -10.84 -30.05 -2.78
N VAL A 69 -9.71 -29.48 -2.38
CA VAL A 69 -9.55 -28.06 -2.04
C VAL A 69 -8.53 -27.48 -3.00
N ASN A 70 -8.98 -26.56 -3.85
CA ASN A 70 -8.20 -26.00 -4.95
C ASN A 70 -8.29 -24.47 -5.03
N VAL A 71 -8.73 -23.83 -3.94
CA VAL A 71 -8.73 -22.38 -3.80
C VAL A 71 -7.60 -22.03 -2.83
N PRO A 72 -6.70 -21.09 -3.16
CA PRO A 72 -5.70 -20.65 -2.21
C PRO A 72 -6.35 -19.95 -1.01
N ASP A 73 -6.08 -20.44 0.20
CA ASP A 73 -6.57 -19.89 1.46
C ASP A 73 -5.94 -20.63 2.64
N PHE A 74 -6.17 -20.10 3.84
CA PHE A 74 -6.04 -20.82 5.10
C PHE A 74 -7.31 -21.62 5.42
N TYR A 75 -7.13 -22.89 5.80
CA TYR A 75 -8.21 -23.84 6.03
C TYR A 75 -8.19 -24.42 7.44
N GLU A 76 -9.35 -24.41 8.07
CA GLU A 76 -9.68 -25.07 9.32
C GLU A 76 -10.64 -26.23 9.06
N LEU A 77 -10.13 -27.47 9.13
CA LEU A 77 -10.93 -28.70 9.09
C LEU A 77 -11.26 -29.15 10.51
N ARG A 78 -12.55 -29.16 10.86
CA ARG A 78 -13.07 -29.65 12.14
C ARG A 78 -13.95 -30.87 11.89
N VAL A 79 -13.69 -31.96 12.61
CA VAL A 79 -14.46 -33.20 12.49
C VAL A 79 -14.86 -33.66 13.88
N ASP A 80 -16.16 -33.76 14.13
CA ASP A 80 -16.74 -34.40 15.30
C ASP A 80 -17.33 -35.76 14.90
N ALA A 81 -17.02 -36.80 15.66
CA ALA A 81 -17.57 -38.14 15.52
C ALA A 81 -18.34 -38.49 16.79
N THR A 82 -19.65 -38.71 16.67
CA THR A 82 -20.54 -39.08 17.78
C THR A 82 -20.84 -40.57 17.72
N ASN A 83 -20.52 -41.29 18.78
CA ASN A 83 -20.91 -42.69 18.94
C ASN A 83 -22.43 -42.76 19.15
N GLN A 84 -23.14 -43.49 18.29
CA GLN A 84 -24.61 -43.53 18.33
C GLN A 84 -25.17 -44.33 19.51
N ALA A 85 -24.36 -45.21 20.12
CA ALA A 85 -24.78 -46.02 21.26
C ALA A 85 -24.55 -45.32 22.61
N THR A 86 -23.50 -44.51 22.72
CA THR A 86 -23.08 -43.88 24.00
C THR A 86 -23.22 -42.36 24.02
N SER A 87 -23.51 -41.74 22.86
CA SER A 87 -23.48 -40.28 22.66
C SER A 87 -22.11 -39.64 22.92
N ALA A 88 -21.04 -40.43 23.07
CA ALA A 88 -19.70 -39.91 23.27
C ALA A 88 -19.19 -39.24 21.98
N ILE A 89 -18.61 -38.03 22.10
CA ILE A 89 -18.06 -37.27 20.99
C ILE A 89 -16.53 -37.34 21.03
N THR A 90 -15.92 -37.68 19.90
CA THR A 90 -14.49 -37.50 19.64
C THR A 90 -14.33 -36.40 18.60
N ASN A 91 -13.31 -35.55 18.71
CA ASN A 91 -13.07 -34.49 17.74
C ASN A 91 -11.65 -34.52 17.18
N ARG A 92 -11.46 -33.93 16.00
CA ARG A 92 -10.17 -33.72 15.37
C ARG A 92 -10.16 -32.38 14.65
N TYR A 93 -9.06 -31.65 14.83
CA TYR A 93 -8.82 -30.35 14.21
C TYR A 93 -7.56 -30.43 13.35
N VAL A 94 -7.65 -29.99 12.11
CA VAL A 94 -6.56 -29.96 11.14
C VAL A 94 -6.55 -28.60 10.46
N ARG A 95 -5.40 -27.94 10.44
CA ARG A 95 -5.16 -26.68 9.74
C ARG A 95 -4.21 -26.90 8.60
N PHE A 96 -4.47 -26.28 7.47
CA PHE A 96 -3.57 -26.34 6.33
C PHE A 96 -3.73 -25.11 5.44
N ILE A 97 -2.74 -24.85 4.60
CA ILE A 97 -2.79 -23.81 3.57
C ILE A 97 -2.74 -24.47 2.20
N VAL A 98 -3.59 -23.98 1.30
CA VAL A 98 -3.37 -24.10 -0.14
C VAL A 98 -2.84 -22.74 -0.60
N ARG A 99 -1.68 -22.70 -1.26
CA ARG A 99 -1.09 -21.47 -1.82
C ARG A 99 -1.23 -21.44 -3.33
N SER A 100 -1.24 -20.25 -3.92
CA SER A 100 -1.19 -20.07 -5.37
C SER A 100 0.24 -20.18 -5.88
N SER A 101 0.49 -21.00 -6.90
CA SER A 101 1.78 -21.00 -7.59
C SER A 101 2.11 -19.65 -8.26
N GLU A 102 1.09 -18.87 -8.64
CA GLU A 102 1.23 -17.52 -9.21
C GLU A 102 1.88 -16.52 -8.23
N ARG A 103 1.69 -16.72 -6.93
CA ARG A 103 2.22 -15.86 -5.86
C ARG A 103 3.54 -16.34 -5.29
N GLY A 104 4.05 -17.47 -5.78
CA GLY A 104 5.33 -18.01 -5.34
C GLY A 104 5.44 -18.11 -3.81
N GLY A 105 6.30 -17.28 -3.22
CA GLY A 105 6.59 -17.24 -1.80
C GLY A 105 5.67 -16.35 -0.96
N THR A 106 4.79 -15.55 -1.56
CA THR A 106 4.04 -14.49 -0.86
C THR A 106 2.57 -14.86 -0.60
N GLU A 107 1.90 -14.09 0.26
CA GLU A 107 0.45 -14.15 0.53
C GLU A 107 -0.07 -15.51 1.05
N TRP A 108 0.75 -16.25 1.81
CA TRP A 108 0.35 -17.58 2.29
C TRP A 108 -0.90 -17.47 3.18
N GLY A 109 -1.92 -18.28 2.87
CA GLY A 109 -3.16 -18.32 3.64
C GLY A 109 -4.18 -17.25 3.24
N LEU A 110 -3.95 -16.54 2.15
CA LEU A 110 -4.91 -15.65 1.51
C LEU A 110 -5.10 -16.03 0.02
N PRO A 111 -6.28 -15.79 -0.55
CA PRO A 111 -6.47 -15.90 -2.00
C PRO A 111 -5.75 -14.74 -2.71
N PRO A 112 -5.22 -14.95 -3.93
CA PRO A 112 -4.58 -13.90 -4.71
C PRO A 112 -5.43 -12.63 -4.83
N HIS A 113 -4.80 -11.48 -4.65
CA HIS A 113 -5.43 -10.19 -4.85
C HIS A 113 -5.13 -9.59 -6.21
N THR A 114 -6.11 -8.90 -6.77
CA THR A 114 -5.99 -8.10 -7.99
C THR A 114 -6.89 -6.89 -7.80
N PRO A 115 -6.32 -5.67 -7.78
CA PRO A 115 -7.09 -4.46 -7.60
C PRO A 115 -8.22 -4.32 -8.61
N PHE A 116 -9.34 -3.77 -8.17
CA PHE A 116 -10.45 -3.42 -9.05
C PHE A 116 -10.06 -2.31 -10.02
N PRO A 117 -10.64 -2.31 -11.23
CA PRO A 117 -10.56 -1.16 -12.12
C PRO A 117 -11.11 0.10 -11.46
N VAL A 118 -10.54 1.26 -11.78
CA VAL A 118 -11.02 2.55 -11.27
C VAL A 118 -12.47 2.78 -11.70
N ILE A 119 -13.35 2.94 -10.72
CA ILE A 119 -14.75 3.32 -10.92
C ILE A 119 -14.85 4.83 -10.85
N GLN A 120 -15.38 5.47 -11.90
CA GLN A 120 -15.58 6.91 -11.94
C GLN A 120 -16.66 7.34 -10.94
N SER A 121 -16.41 8.44 -10.23
CA SER A 121 -17.36 9.03 -9.30
C SER A 121 -18.52 9.72 -10.03
N SER A 122 -19.65 9.78 -9.35
CA SER A 122 -20.80 10.56 -9.77
C SER A 122 -20.48 12.07 -9.74
N PRO A 123 -21.12 12.91 -10.59
CA PRO A 123 -20.93 14.37 -10.53
C PRO A 123 -21.23 14.98 -9.15
N SER A 124 -22.13 14.38 -8.37
CA SER A 124 -22.44 14.84 -7.01
C SER A 124 -21.24 14.81 -6.06
N GLU A 125 -20.31 13.86 -6.23
CA GLU A 125 -19.09 13.76 -5.42
C GLU A 125 -18.08 14.88 -5.70
N PHE A 126 -18.27 15.65 -6.77
CA PHE A 126 -17.48 16.83 -7.12
C PHE A 126 -18.11 18.14 -6.62
N THR A 127 -19.31 18.10 -6.02
CA THR A 127 -20.04 19.29 -5.58
C THR A 127 -19.26 20.05 -4.51
N GLY A 128 -19.09 21.36 -4.69
CA GLY A 128 -18.33 22.22 -3.77
C GLY A 128 -16.81 22.12 -3.94
N ALA A 129 -16.32 21.26 -4.83
CA ALA A 129 -14.90 21.16 -5.15
C ALA A 129 -14.49 22.13 -6.26
N ARG A 130 -13.19 22.25 -6.48
CA ARG A 130 -12.59 22.96 -7.61
C ARG A 130 -11.41 22.20 -8.18
N LEU A 131 -11.11 22.50 -9.44
CA LEU A 131 -9.98 21.91 -10.17
C LEU A 131 -8.72 22.78 -10.02
N ARG A 132 -7.70 22.25 -9.36
CA ARG A 132 -6.36 22.83 -9.24
C ARG A 132 -5.42 22.13 -10.22
N VAL A 133 -4.90 22.88 -11.19
CA VAL A 133 -4.04 22.34 -12.27
C VAL A 133 -2.69 23.05 -12.28
N LEU A 134 -1.62 22.26 -12.18
CA LEU A 134 -0.24 22.67 -12.37
C LEU A 134 0.16 22.31 -13.80
N THR A 135 0.43 23.33 -14.61
CA THR A 135 0.92 23.24 -15.99
C THR A 135 1.68 24.52 -16.29
N PRO A 136 2.76 24.51 -17.08
CA PRO A 136 3.52 25.72 -17.39
C PRO A 136 2.64 26.76 -18.12
N ALA A 137 2.80 28.05 -17.79
CA ALA A 137 2.15 29.16 -18.50
C ALA A 137 2.87 29.57 -19.79
N SER A 138 4.13 29.17 -19.95
CA SER A 138 4.92 29.32 -21.18
C SER A 138 5.82 28.11 -21.33
N PHE A 139 5.91 27.54 -22.54
CA PHE A 139 6.68 26.32 -22.75
C PHE A 139 7.27 26.24 -24.17
N PRO A 140 8.49 25.70 -24.33
CA PRO A 140 9.06 25.38 -25.63
C PRO A 140 8.20 24.40 -26.44
N THR A 141 7.99 24.69 -27.72
CA THR A 141 7.44 23.68 -28.64
C THR A 141 8.42 22.51 -28.82
N GLY A 142 7.90 21.34 -29.21
CA GLY A 142 8.70 20.13 -29.44
C GLY A 142 8.97 19.27 -28.20
N TYR A 143 8.48 19.68 -27.02
CA TYR A 143 8.58 18.92 -25.76
C TYR A 143 7.20 18.56 -25.24
N GLU A 144 7.11 17.46 -24.47
CA GLU A 144 5.86 17.05 -23.82
C GLU A 144 5.51 18.04 -22.71
N ILE A 145 4.29 18.60 -22.74
CA ILE A 145 3.83 19.60 -21.78
C ILE A 145 3.18 18.87 -20.59
N PRO A 146 3.75 18.94 -19.37
CA PRO A 146 3.24 18.22 -18.23
C PRO A 146 1.97 18.86 -17.67
N VAL A 147 1.05 18.02 -17.20
CA VAL A 147 -0.15 18.42 -16.47
C VAL A 147 -0.23 17.59 -15.20
N VAL A 148 -0.41 18.26 -14.07
CA VAL A 148 -0.75 17.64 -12.78
C VAL A 148 -2.04 18.27 -12.28
N ALA A 149 -3.02 17.45 -11.96
CA ALA A 149 -4.35 17.89 -11.57
C ALA A 149 -4.77 17.33 -10.23
N TRP A 150 -5.44 18.19 -9.46
CA TRP A 150 -6.01 17.92 -8.16
C TRP A 150 -7.45 18.43 -8.14
N VAL A 151 -8.38 17.62 -7.68
CA VAL A 151 -9.74 18.03 -7.33
C VAL A 151 -9.78 18.21 -5.82
N VAL A 152 -9.98 19.45 -5.39
CA VAL A 152 -9.84 19.86 -3.99
C VAL A 152 -11.05 20.62 -3.50
N ASP A 153 -11.29 20.59 -2.20
CA ASP A 153 -12.25 21.46 -1.52
C ASP A 153 -11.67 22.87 -1.25
N ASP A 154 -12.42 23.67 -0.50
CA ASP A 154 -12.04 25.03 -0.11
C ASP A 154 -10.81 25.07 0.82
N GLU A 155 -10.54 23.99 1.55
CA GLU A 155 -9.38 23.83 2.44
C GLU A 155 -8.14 23.31 1.69
N ASN A 156 -8.27 23.01 0.39
CA ASN A 156 -7.26 22.37 -0.48
C ASN A 156 -7.05 20.87 -0.24
N HIS A 157 -7.95 20.21 0.49
CA HIS A 157 -7.90 18.76 0.66
C HIS A 157 -8.45 18.07 -0.59
N ALA A 158 -7.81 16.98 -1.03
CA ALA A 158 -8.33 16.19 -2.13
C ALA A 158 -9.68 15.57 -1.76
N VAL A 159 -10.71 15.77 -2.59
CA VAL A 159 -12.09 15.33 -2.27
C VAL A 159 -12.33 13.82 -2.40
N ARG A 160 -11.31 13.07 -2.84
CA ARG A 160 -11.31 11.61 -3.00
C ARG A 160 -12.31 11.07 -4.04
N ALA A 161 -12.63 11.87 -5.06
CA ALA A 161 -13.48 11.47 -6.19
C ALA A 161 -12.65 10.99 -7.40
N ASN A 162 -13.07 9.90 -8.04
CA ASN A 162 -12.43 9.41 -9.26
C ASN A 162 -13.02 10.11 -10.49
N GLY A 163 -12.21 10.51 -11.45
CA GLY A 163 -12.70 11.17 -12.66
C GLY A 163 -11.69 11.19 -13.79
N VAL A 164 -12.14 11.44 -15.02
CA VAL A 164 -11.26 11.64 -16.17
C VAL A 164 -11.16 13.13 -16.46
N LEU A 165 -9.96 13.69 -16.34
CA LEU A 165 -9.65 15.05 -16.77
C LEU A 165 -9.56 15.08 -18.30
N ALA A 166 -10.40 15.87 -18.93
CA ALA A 166 -10.45 15.98 -20.38
C ALA A 166 -10.51 17.43 -20.86
N ALA A 167 -9.92 17.69 -22.02
CA ALA A 167 -10.06 18.94 -22.76
C ALA A 167 -10.11 18.63 -24.27
N SER A 168 -10.82 19.45 -25.04
CA SER A 168 -10.94 19.26 -26.49
C SER A 168 -9.57 19.23 -27.17
N GLY A 169 -9.32 18.18 -27.97
CA GLY A 169 -8.07 18.00 -28.71
C GLY A 169 -6.84 17.66 -27.85
N GLN A 170 -7.03 17.31 -26.58
CA GLN A 170 -5.94 16.94 -25.66
C GLN A 170 -6.09 15.50 -25.17
N ASN A 171 -4.97 14.91 -24.74
CA ASN A 171 -4.99 13.61 -24.07
C ASN A 171 -5.82 13.69 -22.77
N SER A 172 -6.56 12.64 -22.46
CA SER A 172 -7.27 12.52 -21.19
C SER A 172 -6.35 11.99 -20.10
N ILE A 173 -6.57 12.41 -18.85
CA ILE A 173 -5.78 11.99 -17.69
C ILE A 173 -6.73 11.41 -16.65
N GLN A 174 -6.50 10.15 -16.24
CA GLN A 174 -7.24 9.54 -15.14
C GLN A 174 -6.83 10.20 -13.83
N LEU A 175 -7.82 10.71 -13.09
CA LEU A 175 -7.68 11.18 -11.71
C LEU A 175 -8.18 10.08 -10.78
N LYS A 176 -7.29 9.63 -9.92
CA LYS A 176 -7.50 8.62 -8.88
C LYS A 176 -7.64 9.35 -7.55
N ARG A 177 -8.82 9.24 -6.92
CA ARG A 177 -9.18 9.96 -5.69
C ARG A 177 -8.85 11.47 -5.76
N GLY A 178 -9.12 12.04 -6.92
CA GLY A 178 -9.00 13.46 -7.22
C GLY A 178 -7.63 13.86 -7.73
N VAL A 179 -6.66 12.95 -7.87
CA VAL A 179 -5.27 13.29 -8.20
C VAL A 179 -4.79 12.51 -9.42
N GLY A 180 -4.05 13.16 -10.31
CA GLY A 180 -3.40 12.48 -11.43
C GLY A 180 -2.54 13.42 -12.27
N SER A 181 -1.73 12.82 -13.15
CA SER A 181 -0.82 13.51 -14.03
C SER A 181 -0.72 12.87 -15.41
N GLY A 182 -0.23 13.63 -16.37
CA GLY A 182 -0.01 13.20 -17.75
C GLY A 182 0.57 14.32 -18.59
N PHE A 183 0.41 14.21 -19.90
CA PHE A 183 0.92 15.19 -20.85
C PHE A 183 -0.16 15.59 -21.84
N LEU A 184 -0.14 16.86 -22.25
CA LEU A 184 -0.98 17.34 -23.36
C LEU A 184 -0.65 16.59 -24.67
N ALA A 185 -1.56 16.66 -25.65
CA ALA A 185 -1.33 16.07 -26.96
C ALA A 185 -0.09 16.70 -27.61
N SER A 186 0.71 15.88 -28.29
CA SER A 186 1.97 16.30 -28.93
C SER A 186 1.74 17.25 -30.12
N ASN A 187 2.81 17.92 -30.55
CA ASN A 187 2.85 18.76 -31.77
C ASN A 187 1.90 19.97 -31.78
N GLN A 188 1.68 20.59 -30.62
CA GLN A 188 0.97 21.87 -30.55
C GLN A 188 1.78 22.96 -31.28
N PRO A 189 1.17 23.74 -32.20
CA PRO A 189 1.88 24.79 -32.92
C PRO A 189 2.28 25.94 -31.99
N PRO A 190 3.29 26.73 -32.34
CA PRO A 190 3.63 27.95 -31.60
C PRO A 190 2.43 28.90 -31.51
N GLY A 191 2.31 29.63 -30.38
CA GLY A 191 1.21 30.55 -30.12
C GLY A 191 0.49 30.25 -28.80
N LEU A 192 -0.65 30.90 -28.59
CA LEU A 192 -1.45 30.72 -27.39
C LEU A 192 -2.29 29.44 -27.50
N LEU A 193 -2.03 28.48 -26.60
CA LEU A 193 -2.88 27.32 -26.37
C LEU A 193 -3.79 27.60 -25.17
N ASN A 194 -5.10 27.64 -25.39
CA ASN A 194 -6.09 27.71 -24.31
C ASN A 194 -6.44 26.29 -23.85
N TYR A 195 -5.83 25.84 -22.76
CA TYR A 195 -6.15 24.54 -22.16
C TYR A 195 -7.32 24.69 -21.19
N VAL A 196 -8.49 24.17 -21.57
CA VAL A 196 -9.72 24.24 -20.77
C VAL A 196 -10.08 22.84 -20.23
N PRO A 197 -9.37 22.32 -19.22
CA PRO A 197 -9.66 21.02 -18.66
C PRO A 197 -10.96 21.02 -17.84
N SER A 198 -11.63 19.89 -17.88
CA SER A 198 -12.84 19.63 -17.10
C SER A 198 -12.90 18.20 -16.57
N VAL A 199 -13.59 18.02 -15.43
CA VAL A 199 -13.85 16.72 -14.79
C VAL A 199 -15.06 16.85 -13.87
N GLY A 200 -16.00 15.91 -13.92
CA GLY A 200 -17.11 15.86 -12.95
C GLY A 200 -17.98 17.14 -12.89
N GLY A 201 -18.07 17.91 -13.97
CA GLY A 201 -18.77 19.21 -14.01
C GLY A 201 -17.92 20.41 -13.58
N LEU A 202 -16.72 20.19 -13.06
CA LEU A 202 -15.74 21.24 -12.79
C LEU A 202 -14.98 21.58 -14.08
N ALA A 203 -14.63 22.85 -14.25
CA ALA A 203 -13.76 23.30 -15.34
C ALA A 203 -12.87 24.46 -14.88
N THR A 204 -11.71 24.59 -15.52
CA THR A 204 -10.86 25.79 -15.39
C THR A 204 -10.22 26.09 -16.75
N ASN A 205 -9.52 27.21 -16.87
CA ASN A 205 -8.77 27.57 -18.07
C ASN A 205 -7.32 27.89 -17.69
N LYS A 206 -6.39 27.33 -18.45
CA LYS A 206 -4.94 27.53 -18.34
C LYS A 206 -4.39 27.99 -19.70
N PRO A 207 -4.17 29.29 -19.90
CA PRO A 207 -3.49 29.77 -21.09
C PRO A 207 -2.01 29.38 -21.04
N ILE A 208 -1.50 28.80 -22.13
CA ILE A 208 -0.10 28.38 -22.28
C ILE A 208 0.47 29.05 -23.53
N GLN A 209 1.51 29.85 -23.36
CA GLN A 209 2.25 30.43 -24.47
C GLN A 209 3.28 29.44 -25.00
N LEU A 210 3.10 28.94 -26.22
CA LEU A 210 4.02 28.02 -26.87
C LEU A 210 5.04 28.79 -27.72
N GLU A 211 6.32 28.54 -27.45
CA GLU A 211 7.43 29.27 -28.06
C GLU A 211 7.79 28.69 -29.44
N ALA A 212 7.84 29.53 -30.46
CA ALA A 212 8.26 29.13 -31.81
C ALA A 212 9.74 28.69 -31.88
N GLY A 213 10.55 29.18 -30.95
CA GLY A 213 11.93 28.79 -30.77
C GLY A 213 12.41 29.21 -29.38
N THR A 214 13.34 28.44 -28.83
CA THR A 214 13.85 28.64 -27.48
C THR A 214 15.36 28.82 -27.53
N VAL A 215 15.85 29.92 -26.96
CA VAL A 215 17.28 30.13 -26.74
C VAL A 215 17.62 29.59 -25.36
N TRP A 216 18.46 28.56 -25.33
CA TRP A 216 18.87 27.91 -24.09
C TRP A 216 20.14 28.53 -23.53
N THR A 217 20.11 28.86 -22.24
CA THR A 217 21.33 29.14 -21.47
C THR A 217 21.94 27.81 -21.04
N ASN A 218 23.05 27.44 -21.66
CA ASN A 218 23.78 26.21 -21.30
C ASN A 218 24.53 26.40 -19.98
N VAL A 219 24.38 25.45 -19.06
CA VAL A 219 25.04 25.44 -17.75
C VAL A 219 25.62 24.06 -17.46
N SER A 220 26.81 24.01 -16.87
CA SER A 220 27.47 22.79 -16.39
C SER A 220 28.56 23.14 -15.37
N GLY A 221 29.00 22.17 -14.58
CA GLY A 221 30.10 22.35 -13.63
C GLY A 221 29.65 22.91 -12.28
N VAL A 222 30.52 23.70 -11.65
CA VAL A 222 30.33 24.16 -10.27
C VAL A 222 29.64 25.53 -10.23
N LEU A 223 28.55 25.62 -9.47
CA LEU A 223 27.85 26.87 -9.16
C LEU A 223 28.34 27.41 -7.81
N ASN A 224 29.43 28.17 -7.82
CA ASN A 224 30.03 28.75 -6.62
C ASN A 224 29.32 30.07 -6.21
N GLY A 225 29.19 30.29 -4.90
CA GLY A 225 28.58 31.50 -4.37
C GLY A 225 27.06 31.51 -4.59
N VAL A 226 26.51 32.67 -4.94
CA VAL A 226 25.07 32.84 -5.17
C VAL A 226 24.79 32.83 -6.67
N THR A 227 24.05 31.82 -7.13
CA THR A 227 23.56 31.72 -8.51
C THR A 227 22.05 31.92 -8.55
N THR A 228 21.59 32.77 -9.46
CA THR A 228 20.15 33.00 -9.68
C THR A 228 19.82 32.75 -11.15
N TRP A 229 18.84 31.87 -11.39
CA TRP A 229 18.12 31.77 -12.66
C TRP A 229 16.81 32.55 -12.50
N PRO A 230 16.66 33.73 -13.14
CA PRO A 230 15.46 34.55 -13.01
C PRO A 230 14.20 33.81 -13.46
N ALA A 231 13.02 34.35 -13.11
CA ALA A 231 11.75 33.80 -13.58
C ALA A 231 11.71 33.69 -15.11
N GLN A 232 11.00 32.68 -15.62
CA GLN A 232 10.85 32.37 -17.04
C GLN A 232 12.18 32.03 -17.75
N SER A 233 13.21 31.59 -17.02
CA SER A 233 14.47 31.17 -17.64
C SER A 233 14.30 29.91 -18.50
N ARG A 234 15.20 29.74 -19.48
CA ARG A 234 15.32 28.55 -20.33
C ARG A 234 16.73 28.00 -20.15
N ILE A 235 16.88 27.11 -19.19
CA ILE A 235 18.19 26.59 -18.76
C ILE A 235 18.38 25.20 -19.36
N ARG A 236 19.49 24.98 -20.04
CA ARG A 236 19.90 23.64 -20.48
C ARG A 236 21.11 23.19 -19.68
N VAL A 237 20.94 22.15 -18.90
CA VAL A 237 22.03 21.55 -18.13
C VAL A 237 22.73 20.52 -19.01
N THR A 238 23.92 20.87 -19.51
CA THR A 238 24.62 20.09 -20.52
C THR A 238 25.57 19.03 -19.95
N GLY A 239 25.90 19.14 -18.67
CA GLY A 239 26.74 18.22 -17.91
C GLY A 239 26.45 18.34 -16.43
N HIS A 240 27.07 17.47 -15.60
CA HIS A 240 26.86 17.47 -14.16
C HIS A 240 26.98 18.87 -13.53
N LEU A 241 26.06 19.18 -12.62
CA LEU A 241 26.09 20.39 -11.82
C LEU A 241 26.47 20.07 -10.38
N SER A 242 27.21 20.98 -9.75
CA SER A 242 27.47 20.93 -8.31
C SER A 242 27.14 22.27 -7.68
N VAL A 243 26.36 22.26 -6.60
CA VAL A 243 26.14 23.37 -5.68
C VAL A 243 26.90 23.04 -4.39
N PRO A 244 28.13 23.57 -4.20
CA PRO A 244 28.93 23.25 -3.02
C PRO A 244 28.33 23.80 -1.73
N ALA A 245 28.80 23.28 -0.60
CA ALA A 245 28.48 23.86 0.71
C ALA A 245 28.82 25.35 0.76
N GLY A 246 27.93 26.15 1.36
CA GLY A 246 28.04 27.62 1.39
C GLY A 246 27.63 28.33 0.10
N SER A 247 27.30 27.60 -0.97
CA SER A 247 26.75 28.16 -2.22
C SER A 247 25.23 27.98 -2.29
N SER A 248 24.58 28.75 -3.17
CA SER A 248 23.14 28.65 -3.40
C SER A 248 22.76 28.77 -4.88
N LEU A 249 21.68 28.07 -5.25
CA LEU A 249 20.99 28.20 -6.53
C LEU A 249 19.53 28.57 -6.27
N THR A 250 19.10 29.72 -6.80
CA THR A 250 17.68 30.13 -6.81
C THR A 250 17.11 30.04 -8.21
N VAL A 251 16.01 29.30 -8.38
CA VAL A 251 15.30 29.14 -9.66
C VAL A 251 13.96 29.86 -9.60
N GLY A 252 13.74 30.84 -10.47
CA GLY A 252 12.50 31.62 -10.52
C GLY A 252 11.34 30.89 -11.20
N ALA A 253 10.11 31.31 -10.88
CA ALA A 253 8.86 30.76 -11.42
C ALA A 253 8.83 30.64 -12.94
N GLY A 254 8.14 29.61 -13.47
CA GLY A 254 7.99 29.38 -14.91
C GLY A 254 9.29 29.05 -15.66
N THR A 255 10.38 28.78 -14.94
CA THR A 255 11.62 28.32 -15.54
C THR A 255 11.47 26.90 -16.06
N VAL A 256 12.01 26.64 -17.26
CA VAL A 256 12.18 25.28 -17.78
C VAL A 256 13.66 24.94 -17.68
N VAL A 257 13.95 23.85 -16.97
CA VAL A 257 15.29 23.27 -16.82
C VAL A 257 15.32 21.98 -17.65
N LEU A 258 15.92 22.08 -18.82
CA LEU A 258 16.16 20.95 -19.71
C LEU A 258 17.45 20.24 -19.30
N LEU A 259 17.39 18.98 -18.93
CA LEU A 259 18.56 18.21 -18.52
C LEU A 259 18.95 17.20 -19.59
N ASN A 260 20.24 17.17 -19.94
CA ASN A 260 20.77 16.11 -20.80
C ASN A 260 20.69 14.74 -20.08
N ALA A 261 20.67 13.67 -20.87
CA ALA A 261 20.61 12.30 -20.36
C ALA A 261 21.73 12.02 -19.35
N GLY A 262 21.41 11.32 -18.25
CA GLY A 262 22.37 10.94 -17.21
C GLY A 262 22.95 12.07 -16.35
N VAL A 263 22.53 13.34 -16.57
CA VAL A 263 23.06 14.47 -15.79
C VAL A 263 22.55 14.44 -14.36
N ASN A 264 23.49 14.48 -13.42
CA ASN A 264 23.24 14.63 -11.98
C ASN A 264 23.47 16.06 -11.50
N ILE A 265 22.73 16.43 -10.45
CA ILE A 265 22.93 17.65 -9.66
C ILE A 265 23.43 17.24 -8.27
N THR A 266 24.70 17.47 -7.98
CA THR A 266 25.21 17.31 -6.61
C THR A 266 24.87 18.56 -5.81
N ASN A 267 24.07 18.43 -4.76
CA ASN A 267 23.65 19.55 -3.93
C ASN A 267 24.13 19.35 -2.48
N ASN A 268 25.24 20.02 -2.17
CA ASN A 268 25.78 20.13 -0.80
C ASN A 268 25.52 21.53 -0.22
N GLY A 269 24.85 22.42 -0.94
CA GLY A 269 24.51 23.79 -0.54
C GLY A 269 23.00 23.99 -0.43
N ALA A 270 22.52 25.15 -0.87
CA ALA A 270 21.08 25.48 -0.83
C ALA A 270 20.48 25.63 -2.23
N VAL A 271 19.47 24.83 -2.56
CA VAL A 271 18.68 24.97 -3.79
C VAL A 271 17.28 25.44 -3.40
N VAL A 272 16.85 26.56 -3.97
CA VAL A 272 15.52 27.14 -3.78
C VAL A 272 14.82 27.26 -5.13
N ILE A 273 13.63 26.68 -5.25
CA ILE A 273 12.82 26.68 -6.48
C ILE A 273 11.50 27.40 -6.19
N ASN A 274 11.35 28.59 -6.76
CA ASN A 274 10.23 29.50 -6.50
C ASN A 274 9.15 29.39 -7.58
N GLY A 275 8.70 28.17 -7.88
CA GLY A 275 7.54 27.94 -8.75
C GLY A 275 6.22 28.25 -8.04
N SER A 276 5.14 28.30 -8.81
CA SER A 276 3.77 28.36 -8.29
C SER A 276 2.85 27.41 -9.07
N VAL A 277 1.60 27.28 -8.64
CA VAL A 277 0.59 26.50 -9.38
C VAL A 277 0.32 27.08 -10.77
N GLU A 278 0.40 28.41 -10.91
CA GLU A 278 0.17 29.15 -12.15
C GLU A 278 1.41 29.20 -13.03
N GLN A 279 2.61 29.19 -12.44
CA GLN A 279 3.89 29.26 -13.14
C GLN A 279 4.87 28.24 -12.57
N PRO A 280 4.63 26.94 -12.79
CA PRO A 280 5.49 25.91 -12.23
C PRO A 280 6.88 25.96 -12.86
N VAL A 281 7.89 25.55 -12.10
CA VAL A 281 9.23 25.24 -12.61
C VAL A 281 9.24 23.78 -13.08
N VAL A 282 9.75 23.53 -14.29
CA VAL A 282 9.74 22.19 -14.89
C VAL A 282 11.17 21.70 -15.09
N PHE A 283 11.52 20.60 -14.43
CA PHE A 283 12.75 19.83 -14.67
C PHE A 283 12.40 18.67 -15.60
N THR A 284 12.91 18.70 -16.82
CA THR A 284 12.52 17.75 -17.88
C THR A 284 13.73 17.27 -18.68
N PRO A 285 13.78 15.99 -19.10
CA PRO A 285 14.79 15.55 -20.06
C PRO A 285 14.45 16.04 -21.48
N ASN A 286 15.37 15.80 -22.41
CA ASN A 286 15.05 16.00 -23.83
C ASN A 286 13.93 15.07 -24.34
N SER A 287 13.85 13.87 -23.78
CA SER A 287 12.76 12.91 -24.00
C SER A 287 12.74 11.93 -22.83
N ARG A 288 11.56 11.37 -22.50
CA ARG A 288 11.42 10.36 -21.44
C ARG A 288 12.22 9.08 -21.69
N SER A 289 12.59 8.79 -22.94
CA SER A 289 13.49 7.66 -23.27
C SER A 289 14.98 7.96 -23.03
N GLN A 290 15.30 9.18 -22.62
CA GLN A 290 16.65 9.65 -22.29
C GLN A 290 16.59 10.39 -20.94
N PRO A 291 16.20 9.68 -19.87
CA PRO A 291 16.07 10.26 -18.54
C PRO A 291 17.34 10.98 -18.10
N TRP A 292 17.17 12.02 -17.29
CA TRP A 292 18.28 12.65 -16.58
C TRP A 292 18.55 11.90 -15.27
N GLY A 293 19.63 12.25 -14.59
CA GLY A 293 20.05 11.56 -13.38
C GLY A 293 19.17 11.89 -12.17
N GLY A 294 19.73 12.57 -11.17
CA GLY A 294 18.99 13.01 -9.98
C GLY A 294 19.74 14.05 -9.16
N PHE A 295 19.19 14.39 -8.01
CA PHE A 295 19.83 15.19 -6.96
C PHE A 295 20.58 14.29 -6.00
N PHE A 296 21.89 14.53 -5.85
CA PHE A 296 22.75 13.82 -4.93
C PHE A 296 23.07 14.73 -3.75
N MET A 297 22.52 14.43 -2.58
CA MET A 297 22.55 15.25 -1.37
C MET A 297 23.13 14.43 -0.23
N ARG A 298 24.46 14.47 -0.06
CA ARG A 298 25.18 13.55 0.87
C ARG A 298 25.83 14.27 2.06
N THR A 299 25.43 15.50 2.32
CA THR A 299 25.93 16.29 3.45
C THR A 299 24.76 16.98 4.14
N SER A 300 24.90 17.19 5.44
CA SER A 300 23.88 17.87 6.26
C SER A 300 23.64 19.33 5.87
N SER A 301 24.56 19.94 5.12
CA SER A 301 24.39 21.28 4.54
C SER A 301 23.50 21.32 3.31
N GLY A 302 23.23 20.18 2.67
CA GLY A 302 22.38 20.07 1.50
C GLY A 302 20.92 20.38 1.85
N SER A 303 20.33 21.34 1.14
CA SER A 303 18.91 21.66 1.25
C SER A 303 18.27 21.89 -0.12
N LEU A 304 17.04 21.42 -0.26
CA LEU A 304 16.16 21.68 -1.40
C LEU A 304 14.82 22.17 -0.87
N ASN A 305 14.45 23.41 -1.18
CA ASN A 305 13.14 23.97 -0.89
C ASN A 305 12.46 24.36 -2.20
N ALA A 306 11.40 23.65 -2.57
CA ALA A 306 10.71 23.84 -3.84
C ALA A 306 9.21 24.04 -3.64
N SER A 307 8.67 25.02 -4.36
CA SER A 307 7.24 25.21 -4.55
C SER A 307 6.91 25.13 -6.04
N GLY A 308 5.72 24.63 -6.41
CA GLY A 308 5.26 24.66 -7.79
C GLY A 308 6.23 24.01 -8.77
N THR A 309 6.77 22.82 -8.45
CA THR A 309 7.83 22.20 -9.25
C THR A 309 7.39 20.86 -9.81
N ILE A 310 7.69 20.58 -11.09
CA ILE A 310 7.43 19.30 -11.73
C ILE A 310 8.76 18.68 -12.16
N PHE A 311 9.09 17.52 -11.60
CA PHE A 311 10.21 16.67 -12.01
C PHE A 311 9.70 15.57 -12.92
N ILE A 312 10.32 15.41 -14.09
CA ILE A 312 9.89 14.46 -15.11
C ILE A 312 11.06 13.54 -15.44
N ALA A 313 10.83 12.23 -15.47
CA ALA A 313 11.77 11.24 -16.02
C ALA A 313 13.24 11.40 -15.58
N SER A 314 13.44 11.41 -14.26
CA SER A 314 14.74 11.20 -13.63
C SER A 314 15.03 9.70 -13.47
N GLY A 315 16.23 9.35 -13.02
CA GLY A 315 16.62 7.95 -12.77
C GLY A 315 17.27 7.28 -13.97
N ALA A 316 18.27 7.93 -14.57
CA ALA A 316 18.88 7.48 -15.82
C ALA A 316 19.69 6.18 -15.74
N ASP A 317 20.33 5.94 -14.61
CA ASP A 317 21.14 4.74 -14.41
C ASP A 317 20.27 3.61 -13.82
N PRO A 318 19.99 2.52 -14.57
CA PRO A 318 19.19 1.41 -14.07
C PRO A 318 19.84 0.64 -12.92
N ASN A 319 21.13 0.89 -12.62
CA ASN A 319 21.86 0.30 -11.50
C ASN A 319 22.49 1.37 -10.58
N GLY A 320 22.03 2.62 -10.67
CA GLY A 320 22.59 3.76 -9.93
C GLY A 320 21.93 4.02 -8.56
N GLY A 321 20.97 3.18 -8.17
CA GLY A 321 20.25 3.23 -6.90
C GLY A 321 20.81 2.29 -5.84
N ALA A 322 20.14 2.24 -4.70
CA ALA A 322 20.42 1.30 -3.62
C ALA A 322 19.13 0.87 -2.94
N GLY A 323 19.23 -0.17 -2.11
CA GLY A 323 18.10 -0.74 -1.38
C GLY A 323 17.30 -1.73 -2.22
N HIS A 324 16.00 -1.79 -1.96
CA HIS A 324 15.02 -2.68 -2.59
C HIS A 324 14.99 -2.62 -4.13
N ARG A 325 15.43 -1.50 -4.74
CA ARG A 325 15.44 -1.33 -6.20
C ARG A 325 16.80 -0.84 -6.70
N PRO A 326 17.30 -1.35 -7.84
CA PRO A 326 18.61 -0.97 -8.37
C PRO A 326 18.60 0.38 -9.11
N GLU A 327 17.43 0.89 -9.51
CA GLU A 327 17.37 2.09 -10.36
C GLU A 327 17.74 3.36 -9.61
N GLN A 328 18.40 4.28 -10.30
CA GLN A 328 18.80 5.57 -9.77
C GLN A 328 17.60 6.39 -9.26
N CYS A 329 17.80 7.07 -8.13
CA CYS A 329 16.77 7.87 -7.48
C CYS A 329 16.76 9.32 -7.98
N LEU A 330 15.59 9.98 -7.93
CA LEU A 330 15.48 11.44 -8.05
C LEU A 330 16.22 12.14 -6.90
N PHE A 331 16.09 11.64 -5.67
CA PHE A 331 16.76 12.18 -4.49
C PHE A 331 17.60 11.10 -3.78
N LEU A 332 18.91 11.10 -4.01
CA LEU A 332 19.82 10.23 -3.28
C LEU A 332 20.40 10.99 -2.09
N VAL A 333 20.03 10.55 -0.89
CA VAL A 333 20.20 11.26 0.37
C VAL A 333 21.13 10.50 1.32
N ASP A 334 22.04 11.23 1.95
CA ASP A 334 22.90 10.72 3.02
C ASP A 334 23.31 11.85 3.97
N ASN A 335 23.55 11.53 5.24
CA ASN A 335 24.04 12.44 6.27
C ASN A 335 23.12 13.65 6.52
N SER A 336 21.81 13.39 6.65
CA SER A 336 20.79 14.33 7.15
C SER A 336 20.56 15.67 6.41
N PRO A 337 20.48 15.72 5.06
CA PRO A 337 20.02 16.90 4.33
C PRO A 337 18.51 17.10 4.48
N THR A 338 18.00 18.22 3.95
CA THR A 338 16.57 18.56 4.00
C THR A 338 15.97 18.74 2.62
N ILE A 339 14.78 18.18 2.39
CA ILE A 339 14.01 18.33 1.17
C ILE A 339 12.58 18.72 1.55
N SER A 340 12.14 19.90 1.09
CA SER A 340 10.79 20.41 1.29
C SER A 340 10.14 20.68 -0.06
N LEU A 341 9.03 20.01 -0.36
CA LEU A 341 8.30 20.12 -1.61
C LEU A 341 6.84 20.50 -1.34
N THR A 342 6.44 21.66 -1.81
CA THR A 342 5.06 22.16 -1.71
C THR A 342 4.47 22.32 -3.10
N ASP A 343 3.21 21.93 -3.30
CA ASP A 343 2.53 22.08 -4.59
C ASP A 343 3.38 21.57 -5.76
N SER A 344 3.95 20.38 -5.62
CA SER A 344 4.98 19.87 -6.54
C SER A 344 4.67 18.43 -6.96
N ALA A 345 5.35 17.95 -8.00
CA ALA A 345 5.18 16.59 -8.48
C ALA A 345 6.46 15.98 -9.02
N ALA A 346 6.60 14.67 -8.88
CA ALA A 346 7.56 13.85 -9.59
C ALA A 346 6.77 12.80 -10.40
N ILE A 347 6.90 12.83 -11.72
CA ILE A 347 6.06 12.04 -12.62
C ILE A 347 6.89 11.28 -13.65
N TYR A 348 6.49 10.05 -13.96
CA TYR A 348 7.12 9.20 -14.98
C TYR A 348 8.63 9.04 -14.77
N LEU A 349 9.05 8.74 -13.54
CA LEU A 349 10.46 8.48 -13.25
C LEU A 349 10.88 7.15 -13.88
N ALA A 350 12.07 7.11 -14.47
CA ALA A 350 12.67 5.85 -14.94
C ALA A 350 13.21 5.01 -13.78
N GLY A 351 13.41 5.61 -12.60
CA GLY A 351 13.81 4.93 -11.38
C GLY A 351 12.98 5.36 -10.17
N GLN A 352 13.64 5.42 -9.01
CA GLN A 352 13.01 5.67 -7.70
C GLN A 352 12.78 7.15 -7.45
N MET A 353 11.88 7.49 -6.52
CA MET A 353 11.78 8.87 -6.02
C MET A 353 12.93 9.24 -5.08
N GLY A 354 13.29 8.38 -4.15
CA GLY A 354 14.42 8.67 -3.27
C GLY A 354 15.06 7.44 -2.66
N HIS A 355 16.23 7.65 -2.05
CA HIS A 355 16.83 6.68 -1.14
C HIS A 355 17.58 7.44 -0.06
N ALA A 356 17.50 6.99 1.19
CA ALA A 356 18.26 7.55 2.30
C ALA A 356 19.12 6.49 2.99
N TYR A 357 20.45 6.61 2.89
CA TYR A 357 21.37 5.69 3.56
C TYR A 357 21.43 5.90 5.09
N GLY A 358 21.29 7.15 5.54
CA GLY A 358 21.54 7.52 6.92
C GLY A 358 21.03 8.92 7.25
N GLY A 359 19.72 9.05 7.43
CA GLY A 359 19.07 10.29 7.82
C GLY A 359 18.53 11.10 6.65
N GLY A 360 17.96 12.26 6.98
CA GLY A 360 17.36 13.20 6.03
C GLY A 360 15.94 13.54 6.45
N THR A 361 15.51 14.77 6.18
CA THR A 361 14.13 15.21 6.47
C THR A 361 13.42 15.54 5.17
N PHE A 362 12.27 14.90 4.96
CA PHE A 362 11.39 15.06 3.82
C PHE A 362 10.08 15.68 4.30
N THR A 363 9.78 16.89 3.84
CA THR A 363 8.55 17.62 4.18
C THR A 363 7.75 17.88 2.92
N PHE A 364 6.62 17.19 2.77
CA PHE A 364 5.80 17.28 1.57
C PHE A 364 4.41 17.80 1.88
N THR A 365 3.93 18.73 1.06
CA THR A 365 2.57 19.24 1.16
C THR A 365 1.99 19.41 -0.23
N ARG A 366 0.87 18.73 -0.52
CA ARG A 366 0.27 18.72 -1.87
C ARG A 366 1.26 18.26 -2.93
N PHE A 367 2.04 17.23 -2.57
CA PHE A 367 3.02 16.59 -3.45
C PHE A 367 2.40 15.37 -4.14
N LEU A 368 2.72 15.17 -5.42
CA LEU A 368 2.37 13.97 -6.17
C LEU A 368 3.63 13.22 -6.59
N LEU A 369 3.74 11.95 -6.19
CA LEU A 369 4.59 10.97 -6.87
C LEU A 369 3.70 10.04 -7.70
N GLN A 370 3.96 9.95 -9.02
CA GLN A 370 3.19 9.06 -9.88
C GLN A 370 4.03 8.45 -11.01
N ARG A 371 3.86 7.14 -11.25
CA ARG A 371 4.62 6.38 -12.27
C ARG A 371 6.12 6.44 -12.02
N ALA A 372 6.54 5.85 -10.92
CA ALA A 372 7.94 5.61 -10.58
C ALA A 372 8.12 4.13 -10.27
N THR A 373 9.33 3.58 -10.35
CA THR A 373 9.53 2.15 -10.02
C THR A 373 9.16 1.85 -8.56
N THR A 374 9.45 2.78 -7.67
CA THR A 374 9.09 2.78 -6.24
C THR A 374 9.23 4.22 -5.72
N GLY A 375 8.66 4.54 -4.55
CA GLY A 375 9.09 5.73 -3.81
C GLY A 375 10.49 5.59 -3.23
N GLY A 376 10.93 4.35 -2.99
CA GLY A 376 12.26 3.97 -2.57
C GLY A 376 12.41 3.77 -1.07
N GLU A 377 13.65 3.51 -0.65
CA GLU A 377 13.99 3.00 0.68
C GLU A 377 14.67 4.06 1.56
N TYR A 378 14.25 4.13 2.83
CA TYR A 378 14.75 5.15 3.75
C TYR A 378 15.20 4.59 5.11
N THR A 379 16.45 4.87 5.45
CA THR A 379 17.08 4.55 6.74
C THR A 379 17.37 5.81 7.55
N GLY A 380 16.91 5.83 8.80
CA GLY A 380 17.12 6.91 9.77
C GLY A 380 16.45 8.25 9.42
N SER A 381 15.59 8.27 8.40
CA SER A 381 15.01 9.51 7.86
C SER A 381 13.78 9.99 8.65
N GLN A 382 13.31 11.19 8.34
CA GLN A 382 12.06 11.71 8.84
C GLN A 382 11.15 12.15 7.69
N PHE A 383 9.90 11.71 7.71
CA PHE A 383 8.87 12.14 6.77
C PHE A 383 7.78 12.92 7.51
N ASN A 384 7.47 14.12 7.00
CA ASN A 384 6.32 14.93 7.42
C ASN A 384 5.51 15.24 6.17
N VAL A 385 4.46 14.47 5.93
CA VAL A 385 3.71 14.49 4.67
C VAL A 385 2.27 14.83 4.95
N ASN A 386 1.76 15.83 4.24
CA ASN A 386 0.37 16.26 4.34
C ASN A 386 -0.25 16.45 2.95
N ASP A 387 -1.52 16.11 2.79
CA ASP A 387 -2.28 16.37 1.56
C ASP A 387 -1.61 15.85 0.28
N SER A 388 -0.88 14.74 0.36
CA SER A 388 -0.04 14.27 -0.76
C SER A 388 -0.60 12.98 -1.39
N ALA A 389 0.00 12.55 -2.50
CA ALA A 389 -0.37 11.32 -3.19
C ALA A 389 0.87 10.59 -3.73
N PHE A 390 0.90 9.28 -3.52
CA PHE A 390 1.89 8.35 -4.02
C PHE A 390 1.11 7.25 -4.73
N ILE A 391 1.08 7.28 -6.07
CA ILE A 391 0.21 6.38 -6.84
C ILE A 391 0.90 5.80 -8.08
N GLU A 392 0.52 4.59 -8.49
CA GLU A 392 1.00 3.94 -9.73
C GLU A 392 2.50 3.59 -9.69
N PHE A 393 2.84 2.45 -9.07
CA PHE A 393 4.20 1.96 -8.94
C PHE A 393 4.34 0.58 -9.58
N PRO A 394 4.90 0.48 -10.80
CA PRO A 394 5.18 1.58 -11.76
C PRO A 394 3.96 2.06 -12.54
N ASP A 395 2.87 1.29 -12.49
CA ASP A 395 1.63 1.53 -13.22
C ASP A 395 0.45 0.89 -12.47
N ASP A 396 -0.77 1.09 -12.97
CA ASP A 396 -2.01 0.55 -12.39
C ASP A 396 -2.58 -0.66 -13.14
N THR A 397 -1.75 -1.36 -13.91
CA THR A 397 -2.22 -2.55 -14.65
C THR A 397 -2.60 -3.69 -13.70
N ALA A 398 -3.40 -4.65 -14.17
CA ALA A 398 -3.94 -5.72 -13.33
C ALA A 398 -3.00 -6.93 -13.15
N ASN A 399 -1.84 -6.98 -13.82
CA ASN A 399 -0.88 -8.07 -13.63
C ASN A 399 -0.13 -7.92 -12.32
N PHE A 400 -0.02 -9.02 -11.59
CA PHE A 400 0.89 -9.15 -10.47
C PHE A 400 2.34 -9.15 -10.96
N VAL A 401 3.20 -8.43 -10.25
CA VAL A 401 4.65 -8.43 -10.43
C VAL A 401 5.25 -8.33 -9.04
N ASP A 402 5.93 -9.40 -8.62
CA ASP A 402 6.74 -9.40 -7.40
C ASP A 402 8.06 -8.68 -7.71
N GLY A 403 8.24 -7.48 -7.16
CA GLY A 403 9.32 -6.60 -7.60
C GLY A 403 9.62 -5.40 -6.73
N ASP A 404 9.18 -5.37 -5.47
CA ASP A 404 9.44 -4.30 -4.50
C ASP A 404 8.97 -2.92 -5.02
N ASN A 405 7.83 -2.89 -5.69
CA ASN A 405 7.25 -1.67 -6.25
C ASN A 405 6.37 -0.96 -5.22
N ASP A 406 6.95 -0.73 -4.04
CA ASP A 406 6.27 -0.07 -2.93
C ASP A 406 6.07 1.41 -3.22
N ALA A 407 5.01 2.00 -2.67
CA ALA A 407 4.90 3.46 -2.71
C ALA A 407 5.95 4.13 -1.82
N LEU A 408 6.32 3.57 -0.64
CA LEU A 408 7.53 3.92 0.13
C LEU A 408 7.98 2.72 1.00
N TYR A 409 9.29 2.58 1.20
CA TYR A 409 9.88 1.58 2.10
C TYR A 409 10.65 2.22 3.26
N PHE A 410 10.37 1.81 4.51
CA PHE A 410 10.98 2.36 5.72
C PHE A 410 11.74 1.33 6.56
N VAL A 411 13.07 1.48 6.63
CA VAL A 411 13.91 0.72 7.55
C VAL A 411 13.76 1.27 8.96
N SER A 412 14.04 2.56 9.15
CA SER A 412 13.98 3.25 10.45
C SER A 412 13.79 4.75 10.28
N GLY A 413 13.33 5.42 11.34
CA GLY A 413 13.06 6.85 11.28
C GLY A 413 11.75 7.24 11.94
N SER A 414 11.33 8.49 11.77
CA SER A 414 10.04 8.98 12.27
C SER A 414 9.19 9.51 11.13
N HIS A 415 8.02 8.91 10.91
CA HIS A 415 7.23 9.17 9.71
C HIS A 415 5.79 9.52 10.07
N PHE A 416 5.32 10.65 9.54
CA PHE A 416 4.00 11.21 9.83
C PHE A 416 3.30 11.55 8.53
N PHE A 417 2.15 10.93 8.31
CA PHE A 417 1.32 11.10 7.13
C PHE A 417 -0.07 11.55 7.54
N THR A 418 -0.51 12.67 6.97
CA THR A 418 -1.86 13.20 7.18
C THR A 418 -2.53 13.45 5.83
N ASN A 419 -3.80 13.07 5.70
CA ASN A 419 -4.58 13.24 4.47
C ASN A 419 -3.83 12.83 3.18
N THR A 420 -3.11 11.72 3.22
CA THR A 420 -2.26 11.27 2.11
C THR A 420 -2.83 10.03 1.45
N LEU A 421 -2.75 9.98 0.12
CA LEU A 421 -3.16 8.85 -0.70
C LEU A 421 -1.96 7.98 -1.05
N PHE A 422 -2.14 6.68 -0.89
CA PHE A 422 -1.23 5.63 -1.36
C PHE A 422 -2.04 4.63 -2.18
N GLY A 423 -1.52 4.14 -3.30
CA GLY A 423 -2.24 3.12 -4.03
C GLY A 423 -1.78 2.80 -5.43
N TRP A 424 -2.41 1.79 -6.02
CA TRP A 424 -2.03 1.23 -7.33
C TRP A 424 -0.54 0.87 -7.36
N THR A 425 -0.11 0.13 -6.34
CA THR A 425 1.25 -0.40 -6.19
C THR A 425 1.23 -1.88 -6.57
N LYS A 426 2.27 -2.37 -7.26
CA LYS A 426 2.43 -3.83 -7.48
C LYS A 426 2.84 -4.58 -6.23
N ASP A 427 3.20 -3.84 -5.19
CA ASP A 427 3.59 -4.33 -3.88
C ASP A 427 2.86 -3.52 -2.79
N ASP A 428 3.53 -3.06 -1.75
CA ASP A 428 2.90 -2.35 -0.64
C ASP A 428 2.60 -0.87 -0.93
N GLY A 429 1.58 -0.35 -0.26
CA GLY A 429 1.40 1.09 -0.11
C GLY A 429 2.53 1.70 0.73
N ILE A 430 2.74 1.17 1.93
CA ILE A 430 3.92 1.46 2.74
C ILE A 430 4.47 0.14 3.24
N ASP A 431 5.70 -0.16 2.82
CA ASP A 431 6.45 -1.27 3.37
C ASP A 431 7.30 -0.76 4.54
N SER A 432 7.12 -1.35 5.72
CA SER A 432 7.99 -1.08 6.87
C SER A 432 8.82 -2.29 7.30
N GLY A 433 9.00 -3.21 6.35
CA GLY A 433 9.70 -4.48 6.29
C GLY A 433 11.17 -4.46 6.67
N GLY A 434 11.76 -3.35 7.11
CA GLY A 434 13.10 -3.35 7.70
C GLY A 434 13.05 -3.54 9.22
N SER A 435 13.94 -4.34 9.79
CA SER A 435 14.06 -4.58 11.25
C SER A 435 14.42 -3.35 12.10
N GLY A 436 14.32 -2.13 11.58
CA GLY A 436 14.62 -0.91 12.30
C GLY A 436 13.46 -0.40 13.17
N TYR A 437 13.75 0.70 13.87
CA TYR A 437 12.88 1.32 14.87
C TYR A 437 12.26 2.62 14.37
N GLY A 438 11.18 3.00 15.04
CA GLY A 438 10.67 4.36 15.04
C GLY A 438 9.16 4.46 14.82
N PRO A 439 8.58 5.66 15.04
CA PRO A 439 7.15 5.87 14.93
C PRO A 439 6.72 6.01 13.47
N LEU A 440 5.64 5.33 13.09
CA LEU A 440 4.92 5.55 11.83
C LEU A 440 3.48 5.93 12.18
N THR A 441 3.03 7.11 11.75
CA THR A 441 1.70 7.62 12.04
C THR A 441 0.94 7.93 10.76
N TYR A 442 -0.29 7.43 10.67
CA TYR A 442 -1.22 7.71 9.59
C TYR A 442 -2.50 8.31 10.17
N GLN A 443 -2.84 9.51 9.72
CA GLN A 443 -4.07 10.18 10.11
C GLN A 443 -4.88 10.59 8.87
N SER A 444 -6.14 10.15 8.81
CA SER A 444 -7.05 10.49 7.70
C SER A 444 -6.48 10.16 6.32
N CYS A 445 -5.66 9.11 6.23
CA CYS A 445 -5.04 8.69 4.97
C CYS A 445 -5.98 7.79 4.16
N TRP A 446 -5.57 7.47 2.93
CA TRP A 446 -6.30 6.58 2.04
C TRP A 446 -5.32 5.62 1.36
N PHE A 447 -5.56 4.33 1.51
CA PHE A 447 -4.82 3.25 0.86
C PHE A 447 -5.77 2.51 -0.08
N GLU A 448 -5.37 2.33 -1.33
CA GLU A 448 -6.23 1.67 -2.31
C GLU A 448 -5.50 0.92 -3.43
N GLY A 449 -6.00 -0.28 -3.75
CA GLY A 449 -5.51 -1.02 -4.91
C GLY A 449 -4.05 -1.42 -4.78
N THR A 450 -3.63 -1.86 -3.59
CA THR A 450 -2.28 -2.39 -3.36
C THR A 450 -2.31 -3.91 -3.50
N PHE A 451 -1.34 -4.48 -4.23
CA PHE A 451 -1.33 -5.93 -4.46
C PHE A 451 -1.10 -6.72 -3.16
N HIS A 452 -0.15 -6.28 -2.34
CA HIS A 452 0.15 -6.84 -1.02
C HIS A 452 -0.55 -5.99 0.06
N GLU A 453 0.19 -5.28 0.91
CA GLU A 453 -0.35 -4.56 2.04
C GLU A 453 -0.64 -3.09 1.68
N GLY A 454 -1.71 -2.51 2.23
CA GLY A 454 -1.82 -1.07 2.30
C GLY A 454 -0.68 -0.52 3.17
N ASN A 455 -0.46 -1.16 4.33
CA ASN A 455 0.62 -0.84 5.24
C ASN A 455 1.12 -2.12 5.93
N SER A 456 2.35 -2.55 5.60
CA SER A 456 3.03 -3.61 6.33
C SER A 456 3.72 -3.02 7.56
N MET A 457 3.54 -3.65 8.72
CA MET A 457 4.17 -3.25 9.98
C MET A 457 5.17 -4.31 10.39
N SER A 458 6.47 -4.05 10.25
CA SER A 458 7.52 -5.02 10.59
C SER A 458 8.64 -4.37 11.42
N GLY A 459 9.55 -5.19 11.94
CA GLY A 459 10.65 -4.73 12.77
C GLY A 459 10.21 -4.38 14.19
N PHE A 460 10.69 -3.24 14.70
CA PHE A 460 10.41 -2.78 16.07
C PHE A 460 9.71 -1.40 16.07
N LYS A 461 8.83 -1.21 15.09
CA LYS A 461 8.13 0.05 14.86
C LYS A 461 6.95 0.23 15.80
N ASN A 462 6.64 1.48 16.09
CA ASN A 462 5.42 1.86 16.80
C ASN A 462 4.48 2.54 15.80
N VAL A 463 3.42 1.84 15.40
CA VAL A 463 2.53 2.25 14.32
C VAL A 463 1.20 2.73 14.91
N LEU A 464 0.81 3.94 14.57
CA LEU A 464 -0.49 4.53 14.92
C LEU A 464 -1.26 4.85 13.65
N THR A 465 -2.43 4.25 13.49
CA THR A 465 -3.32 4.51 12.35
C THR A 465 -4.66 4.99 12.88
N ARG A 466 -5.13 6.15 12.41
CA ARG A 466 -6.40 6.73 12.83
C ARG A 466 -7.19 7.39 11.71
N GLY A 467 -8.47 7.06 11.60
CA GLY A 467 -9.36 7.71 10.61
C GLY A 467 -8.99 7.40 9.16
N THR A 468 -8.20 6.36 8.92
CA THR A 468 -7.66 6.00 7.61
C THR A 468 -8.59 5.00 6.91
N VAL A 469 -8.64 5.09 5.58
CA VAL A 469 -9.37 4.15 4.72
C VAL A 469 -8.38 3.19 4.07
N TYR A 470 -8.74 1.90 4.07
CA TYR A 470 -8.07 0.82 3.35
C TYR A 470 -9.10 0.12 2.48
N PHE A 471 -9.00 0.34 1.17
CA PHE A 471 -9.99 -0.11 0.20
C PHE A 471 -9.31 -0.97 -0.85
N ASP A 472 -9.78 -2.20 -1.05
CA ASP A 472 -9.32 -3.01 -2.19
C ASP A 472 -7.79 -3.25 -2.19
N CYS A 473 -7.25 -3.61 -1.03
CA CYS A 473 -5.86 -4.05 -0.86
C CYS A 473 -5.78 -5.58 -0.72
N GLY A 474 -4.61 -6.17 -0.99
CA GLY A 474 -4.33 -7.54 -0.54
C GLY A 474 -4.59 -7.66 0.96
N GLN A 475 -3.93 -6.81 1.74
CA GLN A 475 -4.18 -6.66 3.16
C GLN A 475 -4.30 -5.18 3.48
N GLY A 476 -5.27 -4.75 4.29
CA GLY A 476 -5.38 -3.35 4.68
C GLY A 476 -4.18 -2.96 5.56
N ILE A 477 -4.05 -3.63 6.69
CA ILE A 477 -2.87 -3.50 7.56
C ILE A 477 -2.42 -4.87 8.06
N GLU A 478 -1.11 -5.09 8.06
CA GLU A 478 -0.50 -6.32 8.58
C GLU A 478 0.53 -6.00 9.66
N SER A 479 0.46 -6.70 10.80
CA SER A 479 1.57 -6.77 11.75
C SER A 479 2.49 -7.93 11.40
N GLY A 480 3.43 -7.71 10.51
CA GLY A 480 4.41 -8.68 10.04
C GLY A 480 5.45 -9.10 11.10
N TYR A 481 6.67 -9.32 10.64
CA TYR A 481 7.71 -10.01 11.40
C TYR A 481 8.41 -9.11 12.44
N ASP A 482 9.21 -9.74 13.31
CA ASP A 482 9.81 -9.18 14.52
C ASP A 482 8.78 -8.83 15.60
N ALA A 483 8.74 -7.60 16.11
CA ALA A 483 7.88 -7.21 17.23
C ALA A 483 7.32 -5.78 17.12
N PRO A 484 6.64 -5.42 16.01
CA PRO A 484 6.01 -4.11 15.87
C PRO A 484 4.85 -3.96 16.88
N THR A 485 4.59 -2.73 17.32
CA THR A 485 3.40 -2.41 18.11
C THR A 485 2.48 -1.54 17.28
N GLY A 486 1.28 -2.02 16.97
CA GLY A 486 0.26 -1.34 16.19
C GLY A 486 -0.94 -0.92 17.02
N ARG A 487 -1.38 0.32 16.84
CA ARG A 487 -2.69 0.82 17.28
C ARG A 487 -3.49 1.28 16.06
N VAL A 488 -4.60 0.60 15.81
CA VAL A 488 -5.49 0.84 14.67
C VAL A 488 -6.84 1.27 15.21
N ASP A 489 -7.18 2.55 15.04
CA ASP A 489 -8.37 3.13 15.65
C ASP A 489 -9.23 3.90 14.65
N SER A 490 -10.56 3.73 14.71
CA SER A 490 -11.51 4.53 13.92
C SER A 490 -11.24 4.49 12.40
N CYS A 491 -10.70 3.39 11.88
CA CYS A 491 -10.40 3.21 10.46
C CYS A 491 -11.52 2.44 9.73
N PHE A 492 -11.50 2.51 8.40
CA PHE A 492 -12.43 1.79 7.54
C PHE A 492 -11.68 0.84 6.59
N PHE A 493 -11.98 -0.45 6.68
CA PHE A 493 -11.41 -1.50 5.86
C PHE A 493 -12.52 -2.17 5.07
N THR A 494 -12.45 -2.15 3.75
CA THR A 494 -13.40 -2.90 2.93
C THR A 494 -12.80 -3.40 1.63
N MET A 495 -13.32 -4.52 1.13
CA MET A 495 -12.88 -5.17 -0.09
C MET A 495 -11.41 -5.65 -0.08
N ASN A 496 -10.79 -5.76 1.09
CA ASN A 496 -9.45 -6.30 1.22
C ASN A 496 -9.47 -7.84 1.31
N LYS A 497 -8.34 -8.53 1.10
CA LYS A 497 -8.28 -9.97 1.49
C LYS A 497 -8.24 -10.11 3.00
N ALA A 498 -7.41 -9.33 3.66
CA ALA A 498 -7.46 -9.14 5.11
C ALA A 498 -7.69 -7.67 5.42
N GLY A 499 -8.69 -7.33 6.25
CA GLY A 499 -8.85 -5.97 6.74
C GLY A 499 -7.71 -5.61 7.69
N ILE A 500 -7.69 -6.30 8.85
CA ILE A 500 -6.64 -6.16 9.86
C ILE A 500 -6.03 -7.53 10.14
N ARG A 501 -4.72 -7.65 9.95
CA ARG A 501 -3.98 -8.88 10.19
C ARG A 501 -2.91 -8.75 11.26
N HIS A 502 -2.74 -9.80 12.05
CA HIS A 502 -1.56 -10.03 12.88
C HIS A 502 -0.77 -11.25 12.39
N GLY A 503 0.54 -11.05 12.25
CA GLY A 503 1.54 -12.00 11.79
C GLY A 503 1.39 -12.37 10.31
N ASP A 504 2.34 -13.17 9.84
CA ASP A 504 2.27 -13.81 8.52
C ASP A 504 2.44 -15.34 8.63
N ASN A 505 2.24 -16.04 7.53
CA ASN A 505 2.15 -17.49 7.47
C ASN A 505 3.41 -18.16 6.94
N TYR A 506 4.46 -17.40 6.65
CA TYR A 506 5.75 -17.91 6.21
C TYR A 506 6.45 -18.68 7.33
N SER A 507 6.88 -19.90 7.03
CA SER A 507 7.67 -20.72 7.96
C SER A 507 9.13 -20.26 8.08
N THR A 508 9.60 -19.44 7.13
CA THR A 508 10.98 -18.94 7.04
C THR A 508 11.30 -17.82 8.02
N PHE A 509 10.30 -17.10 8.54
CA PHE A 509 10.52 -16.07 9.55
C PHE A 509 10.29 -16.65 10.95
N SER A 510 11.21 -16.31 11.87
CA SER A 510 11.26 -16.98 13.18
C SER A 510 10.42 -16.29 14.27
N MET A 511 9.98 -15.04 14.06
CA MET A 511 9.32 -14.25 15.09
C MET A 511 8.21 -13.34 14.53
N TYR A 512 6.96 -13.61 14.94
CA TYR A 512 5.80 -12.71 14.81
C TYR A 512 5.37 -12.24 16.21
N GLY A 513 6.31 -11.60 16.90
CA GLY A 513 6.21 -11.08 18.27
C GLY A 513 5.42 -9.78 18.41
N GLY A 514 4.96 -9.21 17.30
CA GLY A 514 4.24 -7.93 17.27
C GLY A 514 2.94 -7.97 18.05
N ARG A 515 2.36 -6.79 18.28
CA ARG A 515 1.09 -6.61 18.98
C ARG A 515 0.21 -5.64 18.24
N VAL A 516 -1.07 -5.94 18.10
CA VAL A 516 -2.05 -5.06 17.45
C VAL A 516 -3.25 -4.85 18.36
N LEU A 517 -3.48 -3.59 18.72
CA LEU A 517 -4.73 -3.13 19.30
C LEU A 517 -5.61 -2.52 18.20
N ALA A 518 -6.71 -3.18 17.87
CA ALA A 518 -7.64 -2.74 16.83
C ALA A 518 -9.00 -2.37 17.45
N THR A 519 -9.31 -1.08 17.51
CA THR A 519 -10.52 -0.56 18.17
C THR A 519 -11.36 0.37 17.32
N ASN A 520 -12.68 0.31 17.49
CA ASN A 520 -13.62 1.27 16.86
C ASN A 520 -13.53 1.31 15.32
N ASN A 521 -13.01 0.27 14.68
CA ASN A 521 -12.88 0.20 13.24
C ASN A 521 -14.17 -0.34 12.61
N ILE A 522 -14.40 0.02 11.35
CA ILE A 522 -15.37 -0.66 10.49
C ILE A 522 -14.54 -1.52 9.54
N SER A 523 -14.55 -2.83 9.73
CA SER A 523 -13.85 -3.78 8.86
C SER A 523 -14.89 -4.70 8.26
N ILE A 524 -15.35 -4.42 7.03
CA ILE A 524 -16.48 -5.11 6.42
C ILE A 524 -16.23 -5.46 4.96
N TYR A 525 -16.86 -6.53 4.48
CA TYR A 525 -16.78 -7.03 3.11
C TYR A 525 -15.34 -7.30 2.66
N ASN A 526 -14.46 -7.65 3.61
CA ASN A 526 -13.16 -8.22 3.31
C ASN A 526 -13.30 -9.75 3.20
N HIS A 527 -12.33 -10.44 2.58
CA HIS A 527 -12.29 -11.92 2.66
C HIS A 527 -12.13 -12.37 4.12
N ARG A 528 -11.35 -11.62 4.91
CA ARG A 528 -11.26 -11.72 6.37
C ARG A 528 -11.25 -10.33 6.98
N ASP A 529 -12.27 -9.98 7.75
CA ASP A 529 -12.30 -8.67 8.42
C ASP A 529 -11.21 -8.53 9.49
N LEU A 530 -10.94 -9.63 10.20
CA LEU A 530 -9.92 -9.78 11.23
C LEU A 530 -9.21 -11.12 11.01
N PHE A 531 -7.87 -11.12 11.00
CA PHE A 531 -7.10 -12.35 10.79
C PHE A 531 -5.86 -12.41 11.68
N GLY A 532 -5.84 -13.31 12.65
CA GLY A 532 -4.69 -13.49 13.55
C GLY A 532 -4.09 -14.88 13.50
N PHE A 533 -4.33 -15.66 12.44
CA PHE A 533 -3.63 -16.93 12.24
C PHE A 533 -2.33 -16.67 11.50
N ASN A 534 -1.22 -16.97 12.16
CA ASN A 534 0.13 -16.78 11.66
C ASN A 534 1.00 -17.98 12.03
N TRP A 535 2.14 -18.14 11.36
CA TRP A 535 3.12 -19.16 11.71
C TRP A 535 3.74 -18.85 13.08
N ASP A 536 3.70 -19.80 14.02
CA ASP A 536 4.28 -19.62 15.35
C ASP A 536 5.26 -20.74 15.71
N ASN A 537 6.55 -20.43 15.61
CA ASN A 537 7.63 -21.35 15.99
C ASN A 537 7.67 -21.64 17.50
N SER A 538 7.11 -20.76 18.35
CA SER A 538 7.10 -20.94 19.81
C SER A 538 6.04 -21.95 20.28
N ASN A 539 5.08 -22.30 19.42
CA ASN A 539 3.97 -23.23 19.72
C ASN A 539 4.02 -24.51 18.85
N ASN A 540 5.17 -25.19 18.89
CA ASN A 540 5.48 -26.40 18.10
C ASN A 540 5.44 -26.20 16.57
N GLY A 541 5.64 -24.96 16.08
CA GLY A 541 5.53 -24.61 14.67
C GLY A 541 4.09 -24.66 14.16
N GLY A 542 3.73 -23.78 13.21
CA GLY A 542 2.46 -23.84 12.49
C GLY A 542 1.47 -22.73 12.81
N TRP A 543 0.36 -22.75 12.06
CA TRP A 543 -0.63 -21.68 12.05
C TRP A 543 -1.52 -21.70 13.29
N THR A 544 -1.32 -20.71 14.17
CA THR A 544 -2.09 -20.56 15.40
C THR A 544 -2.67 -19.17 15.49
N ASN A 545 -3.84 -19.05 16.11
CA ASN A 545 -4.42 -17.75 16.37
C ASN A 545 -3.66 -17.04 17.50
N SER A 546 -3.16 -15.84 17.25
CA SER A 546 -2.40 -15.00 18.19
C SER A 546 -3.29 -14.21 19.16
N TYR A 547 -4.06 -14.92 20.00
CA TYR A 547 -5.01 -14.34 20.96
C TYR A 547 -4.37 -13.43 22.04
N ASP A 548 -3.07 -13.59 22.31
CA ASP A 548 -2.30 -12.82 23.29
C ASP A 548 -1.56 -11.62 22.66
N ARG A 549 -1.72 -11.39 21.36
CA ARG A 549 -1.03 -10.34 20.59
C ARG A 549 -1.95 -9.54 19.69
N PHE A 550 -3.09 -10.09 19.31
CA PHE A 550 -4.10 -9.42 18.50
C PHE A 550 -5.37 -9.20 19.31
N TRP A 551 -5.69 -7.93 19.60
CA TRP A 551 -6.84 -7.54 20.42
C TRP A 551 -7.84 -6.67 19.65
N PRO A 552 -8.59 -7.25 18.71
CA PRO A 552 -9.69 -6.55 18.07
C PRO A 552 -10.90 -6.48 19.02
N SER A 553 -11.34 -5.26 19.35
CA SER A 553 -12.54 -5.03 20.16
C SER A 553 -13.29 -3.77 19.74
N ASN A 554 -14.60 -3.75 19.96
CA ASN A 554 -15.50 -2.65 19.58
C ASN A 554 -15.45 -2.30 18.08
N ASN A 555 -15.11 -3.26 17.22
CA ASN A 555 -15.16 -3.08 15.76
C ASN A 555 -16.51 -3.53 15.20
N TRP A 556 -16.87 -3.01 14.03
CA TRP A 556 -17.97 -3.52 13.21
C TRP A 556 -17.41 -4.45 12.13
N VAL A 557 -17.93 -5.67 12.08
CA VAL A 557 -17.49 -6.74 11.18
C VAL A 557 -18.64 -7.34 10.37
N SER A 558 -18.34 -7.94 9.22
CA SER A 558 -19.33 -8.61 8.35
C SER A 558 -19.81 -9.93 8.94
N ALA A 559 -18.95 -10.58 9.72
CA ALA A 559 -19.23 -11.85 10.37
C ALA A 559 -18.58 -11.86 11.76
N LEU A 560 -19.31 -12.40 12.75
CA LEU A 560 -18.76 -12.59 14.09
C LEU A 560 -17.77 -13.76 14.08
N ASP A 561 -16.61 -13.55 14.69
CA ASP A 561 -15.60 -14.58 14.92
C ASP A 561 -15.54 -14.92 16.42
N THR A 562 -15.70 -16.20 16.74
CA THR A 562 -15.62 -16.69 18.13
C THR A 562 -14.26 -16.48 18.78
N ASN A 563 -13.19 -16.34 17.99
CA ASN A 563 -11.86 -15.99 18.49
C ASN A 563 -11.79 -14.51 18.91
N TYR A 564 -12.68 -13.67 18.37
CA TYR A 564 -12.72 -12.22 18.60
C TYR A 564 -14.12 -11.76 19.02
N PRO A 565 -14.66 -12.25 20.16
CA PRO A 565 -16.07 -12.11 20.51
C PRO A 565 -16.49 -10.68 20.87
N ASN A 566 -15.53 -9.78 21.13
CA ASN A 566 -15.80 -8.41 21.58
C ASN A 566 -16.06 -7.44 20.41
N ASN A 567 -16.65 -7.90 19.32
CA ASN A 567 -16.95 -7.12 18.12
C ASN A 567 -18.44 -7.22 17.76
N MET A 568 -18.91 -6.29 16.93
CA MET A 568 -20.33 -6.15 16.58
C MET A 568 -20.55 -6.50 15.12
N LEU A 569 -21.68 -7.14 14.82
CA LEU A 569 -22.11 -7.33 13.44
C LEU A 569 -22.51 -5.98 12.84
N TRP A 570 -21.99 -5.66 11.66
CA TRP A 570 -22.36 -4.47 10.91
C TRP A 570 -23.81 -4.54 10.44
N ASN A 571 -24.60 -3.51 10.75
CA ASN A 571 -25.93 -3.33 10.21
C ASN A 571 -25.99 -2.01 9.41
N PRO A 572 -25.99 -2.06 8.06
CA PRO A 572 -26.03 -0.86 7.23
C PRO A 572 -27.13 0.14 7.60
N ALA A 573 -28.32 -0.34 7.99
CA ALA A 573 -29.47 0.51 8.32
C ALA A 573 -29.30 1.24 9.67
N ALA A 574 -28.71 0.58 10.66
CA ALA A 574 -28.48 1.15 11.99
C ALA A 574 -27.14 1.89 12.10
N ASP A 575 -26.14 1.44 11.35
CA ASP A 575 -24.74 1.83 11.54
C ASP A 575 -24.16 2.67 10.43
N GLY A 576 -24.82 2.76 9.26
CA GLY A 576 -24.34 3.48 8.08
C GLY A 576 -24.00 4.96 8.32
N TRP A 577 -24.54 5.59 9.38
CA TRP A 577 -24.15 6.95 9.78
C TRP A 577 -22.68 7.09 10.17
N ARG A 578 -22.03 6.00 10.61
CA ARG A 578 -20.63 6.01 11.02
C ARG A 578 -19.66 6.24 9.86
N LEU A 579 -20.05 5.90 8.63
CA LEU A 579 -19.23 6.14 7.42
C LEU A 579 -18.95 7.63 7.16
N ALA A 580 -19.71 8.54 7.80
CA ALA A 580 -19.42 9.98 7.74
C ALA A 580 -18.03 10.32 8.28
N ALA A 581 -17.51 9.56 9.25
CA ALA A 581 -16.21 9.81 9.88
C ALA A 581 -15.00 9.61 8.95
N VAL A 582 -15.18 8.88 7.84
CA VAL A 582 -14.10 8.51 6.91
C VAL A 582 -14.31 9.06 5.49
N GLY A 583 -15.21 10.02 5.31
CA GLY A 583 -15.42 10.69 4.02
C GLY A 583 -16.85 10.65 3.47
N GLY A 584 -17.82 10.08 4.17
CA GLY A 584 -19.24 10.22 3.80
C GLY A 584 -19.82 9.05 3.02
N ARG A 585 -21.14 8.92 3.12
CA ARG A 585 -21.95 7.77 2.69
C ARG A 585 -22.04 7.55 1.18
N ASP A 586 -21.93 8.61 0.38
CA ASP A 586 -22.20 8.56 -1.06
C ASP A 586 -20.92 8.52 -1.91
N ARG A 587 -19.74 8.51 -1.28
CA ARG A 587 -18.47 8.41 -2.01
C ARG A 587 -18.27 6.99 -2.55
N VAL A 588 -17.82 6.87 -3.80
CA VAL A 588 -17.38 5.58 -4.39
C VAL A 588 -16.36 4.92 -3.46
N GLY A 589 -16.46 3.61 -3.25
CA GLY A 589 -15.63 2.89 -2.27
C GLY A 589 -16.23 2.89 -0.87
N ILE A 590 -16.64 4.04 -0.33
CA ILE A 590 -17.22 4.13 1.02
C ILE A 590 -18.67 3.67 1.04
N GLY A 591 -19.48 4.11 0.06
CA GLY A 591 -20.90 3.79 -0.03
C GLY A 591 -21.20 2.31 -0.22
N PHE A 592 -20.21 1.48 -0.54
CA PHE A 592 -20.36 0.02 -0.51
C PHE A 592 -20.77 -0.48 0.87
N GLY A 593 -20.34 0.17 1.95
CA GLY A 593 -20.74 -0.17 3.32
C GLY A 593 -22.25 -0.09 3.57
N LEU A 594 -23.02 0.58 2.71
CA LEU A 594 -24.47 0.72 2.83
C LEU A 594 -25.27 -0.35 2.09
N ARG A 595 -24.61 -1.14 1.24
CA ARG A 595 -25.27 -2.20 0.48
C ARG A 595 -25.34 -3.44 1.37
N PRO A 596 -26.53 -4.03 1.62
CA PRO A 596 -26.63 -5.33 2.27
C PRO A 596 -25.73 -6.31 1.50
N GLY A 597 -24.91 -7.08 2.23
CA GLY A 597 -23.87 -7.93 1.65
C GLY A 597 -24.41 -8.78 0.49
N GLN A 598 -23.68 -8.74 -0.63
CA GLN A 598 -23.84 -9.69 -1.72
C GLN A 598 -23.15 -11.01 -1.39
#